data_AF-A0A348NT27-F1
#
_entry.id   AF-A0A348NT27-F1
#
_cell.length_a   1.000
_cell.length_b   1.000
_cell.length_c   1.000
_cell.angle_alpha   90.00
_cell.angle_beta   90.00
_cell.angle_gamma   90.00
#
_symmetry.space_group_name_H-M   'P 1'
#
loop_
_entity.id
_entity.type
_entity.pdbx_description
1 polymer ?
#
loop_
_entity_poly.entity_id
_entity_poly.type
_entity_poly.pdbx_seq_one_letter_code
_entity_poly.pdbx_strand_id
1 'polypeptide(L)'
;MSQIRVRDAAIYLGVSDDTLRRWIDNDVLSSSRDASGRTVVDGLELAQLARKNAVLPADPSEIGRSARNRFVGLVTEILSDTVMSQVELQCGPHRVVSLMSTEAVRELGLELGSVAIAVVKATTVIVETPLGKVAP
;
A
#
# COMPACT_ATOMS: atom_id res chain seq x y z
N MET A 1 23.40 3.87 -4.49
CA MET A 1 22.03 3.58 -3.99
C MET A 1 21.18 4.84 -4.09
N SER A 2 19.85 4.74 -4.25
CA SER A 2 18.98 5.94 -4.34
C SER A 2 18.83 6.60 -2.97
N GLN A 3 19.29 7.84 -2.85
CA GLN A 3 19.13 8.68 -1.68
C GLN A 3 17.77 9.38 -1.76
N ILE A 4 16.94 9.28 -0.71
CA ILE A 4 15.61 9.89 -0.62
C ILE A 4 15.64 10.96 0.45
N ARG A 5 15.11 12.16 0.17
CA ARG A 5 15.04 13.23 1.18
C ARG A 5 14.07 12.86 2.29
N VAL A 6 14.38 13.30 3.50
CA VAL A 6 13.54 13.04 4.70
C VAL A 6 12.07 13.39 4.47
N ARG A 7 11.80 14.54 3.83
CA ARG A 7 10.43 14.95 3.50
C ARG A 7 9.71 13.96 2.58
N ASP A 8 10.37 13.54 1.51
CA ASP A 8 9.77 12.62 0.53
C ASP A 8 9.58 11.23 1.15
N ALA A 9 10.54 10.79 1.96
CA ALA A 9 10.46 9.55 2.72
C ALA A 9 9.31 9.55 3.75
N ALA A 10 9.07 10.66 4.45
CA ALA A 10 7.96 10.80 5.38
C ALA A 10 6.60 10.69 4.66
N ILE A 11 6.48 11.34 3.50
CA ILE A 11 5.29 11.22 2.62
C ILE A 11 5.08 9.77 2.19
N TYR A 12 6.13 9.08 1.72
CA TYR A 12 6.01 7.68 1.26
C TYR A 12 5.64 6.70 2.37
N LEU A 13 6.03 6.97 3.61
CA LEU A 13 5.70 6.13 4.75
C LEU A 13 4.40 6.54 5.45
N GLY A 14 3.73 7.61 5.01
CA GLY A 14 2.50 8.11 5.63
C GLY A 14 2.70 8.61 7.07
N VAL A 15 3.90 9.11 7.40
CA VAL A 15 4.26 9.65 8.72
C VAL A 15 4.70 11.11 8.61
N SER A 16 4.85 11.80 9.74
CA SER A 16 5.36 13.17 9.75
C SER A 16 6.89 13.22 9.57
N ASP A 17 7.42 14.33 9.04
CA ASP A 17 8.86 14.59 8.96
C ASP A 17 9.56 14.46 10.32
N ASP A 18 8.88 14.85 11.41
CA ASP A 18 9.38 14.74 12.78
C ASP A 18 9.52 13.27 13.22
N THR A 19 8.55 12.43 12.86
CA THR A 19 8.61 10.98 13.09
C THR A 19 9.82 10.36 12.39
N LEU A 20 10.10 10.77 11.15
CA LEU A 20 11.23 10.26 10.39
C LEU A 20 12.57 10.73 10.97
N ARG A 21 12.67 12.00 11.40
CA ARG A 21 13.86 12.52 12.11
C ARG A 21 14.11 11.75 13.40
N ARG A 22 13.07 11.48 14.19
CA ARG A 22 13.17 10.65 15.39
C ARG A 22 13.67 9.24 15.09
N TRP A 23 13.30 8.64 13.96
CA TRP A 23 13.81 7.31 13.59
C TRP A 23 15.29 7.36 13.19
N ILE A 24 15.74 8.44 12.56
CA ILE A 24 17.16 8.66 12.28
C ILE A 24 17.94 8.84 13.59
N ASP A 25 17.43 9.66 14.51
CA ASP A 25 18.09 9.95 15.79
C ASP A 25 18.18 8.71 16.72
N ASN A 26 17.27 7.73 16.54
CA ASN A 26 17.24 6.48 17.29
C ASN A 26 17.91 5.31 16.53
N ASP A 27 18.72 5.58 15.51
CA ASP A 27 19.43 4.58 14.69
C ASP A 27 18.51 3.54 14.01
N VAL A 28 17.23 3.90 13.77
CA VAL A 28 16.27 3.06 13.05
C VAL A 28 16.44 3.21 11.53
N LEU A 29 16.94 4.35 11.07
CA LEU A 29 17.27 4.62 9.66
C LEU A 29 18.63 5.33 9.57
N SER A 30 19.52 4.80 8.73
CA SER A 30 20.77 5.48 8.42
C SER A 30 20.51 6.72 7.57
N SER A 31 21.21 7.82 7.87
CA SER A 31 21.11 9.07 7.10
C SER A 31 22.47 9.59 6.64
N SER A 32 22.47 10.33 5.54
CA SER A 32 23.62 11.04 5.00
C SER A 32 23.20 12.43 4.51
N ARG A 33 24.16 13.23 4.02
CA ARG A 33 23.84 14.52 3.37
C ARG A 33 24.04 14.42 1.86
N ASP A 34 23.08 14.94 1.10
CA ASP A 34 23.20 15.05 -0.36
C ASP A 34 24.20 16.16 -0.76
N ALA A 35 24.49 16.28 -2.07
CA ALA A 35 25.38 17.30 -2.61
C ALA A 35 24.93 18.75 -2.33
N SER A 36 23.67 18.95 -1.89
CA SER A 36 23.10 20.23 -1.48
C SER A 36 23.02 20.41 0.04
N GLY A 37 23.65 19.52 0.82
CA GLY A 37 23.70 19.58 2.28
C GLY A 37 22.43 19.13 3.01
N ARG A 38 21.46 18.54 2.29
CA ARG A 38 20.16 18.11 2.84
C ARG A 38 20.25 16.68 3.36
N THR A 39 19.57 16.41 4.47
CA THR A 39 19.49 15.05 5.03
C THR A 39 18.70 14.13 4.08
N VAL A 40 19.33 13.03 3.73
CA VAL A 40 18.77 11.97 2.89
C VAL A 40 18.95 10.63 3.60
N VAL A 41 18.01 9.72 3.37
CA VAL A 41 18.02 8.35 3.88
C VAL A 41 18.16 7.37 2.71
N ASP A 42 18.73 6.20 2.98
CA ASP A 42 18.83 5.16 1.97
C ASP A 42 17.45 4.59 1.62
N GLY A 43 17.11 4.61 0.33
CA GLY A 43 15.79 4.16 -0.13
C GLY A 43 15.53 2.66 0.05
N LEU A 44 16.55 1.81 0.10
CA LEU A 44 16.40 0.37 0.33
C LEU A 44 16.11 0.10 1.80
N GLU A 45 16.83 0.76 2.71
CA GLU A 45 16.60 0.67 4.16
C GLU A 45 15.20 1.20 4.54
N LEU A 46 14.80 2.32 3.93
CA LEU A 46 13.45 2.88 4.09
C LEU A 46 12.35 1.88 3.67
N ALA A 47 12.52 1.21 2.53
CA ALA A 47 11.57 0.21 2.04
C ALA A 47 11.48 -1.02 2.95
N GLN A 48 12.61 -1.46 3.51
CA GLN A 48 12.65 -2.57 4.47
C GLN A 48 11.92 -2.23 5.78
N LEU A 49 12.10 -0.99 6.28
CA LEU A 49 11.40 -0.51 7.46
C LEU A 49 9.89 -0.40 7.23
N ALA A 50 9.47 0.12 6.07
CA ALA A 50 8.05 0.19 5.67
C ALA A 50 7.38 -1.18 5.75
N ARG A 51 8.05 -2.21 5.23
CA ARG A 51 7.57 -3.59 5.26
C ARG A 51 7.47 -4.15 6.68
N LYS A 52 8.40 -3.80 7.58
CA LYS A 52 8.39 -4.25 8.97
C LYS A 52 7.25 -3.62 9.78
N ASN A 53 6.88 -2.39 9.45
CA ASN A 53 5.86 -1.62 10.17
C ASN A 53 4.44 -1.73 9.61
N ALA A 54 4.26 -2.40 8.46
CA ALA A 54 2.95 -2.68 7.89
C ALA A 54 2.22 -3.77 8.71
N VAL A 55 1.65 -3.38 9.85
CA VAL A 55 0.73 -4.24 10.61
C VAL A 55 -0.61 -4.25 9.87
N LEU A 56 -0.81 -5.26 9.04
CA LEU A 56 -2.11 -5.54 8.43
C LEU A 56 -3.05 -6.16 9.49
N PRO A 57 -4.37 -5.89 9.46
CA PRO A 57 -5.34 -6.65 10.24
C PRO A 57 -5.16 -8.16 10.00
N ALA A 58 -5.27 -8.97 11.05
CA ALA A 58 -5.15 -10.41 10.96
C ALA A 58 -6.17 -10.98 9.96
N ASP A 59 -5.68 -11.74 8.99
CA ASP A 59 -6.49 -12.42 7.98
C ASP A 59 -7.18 -13.64 8.60
N PRO A 60 -8.52 -13.72 8.61
CA PRO A 60 -9.24 -14.83 9.25
C PRO A 60 -9.26 -16.15 8.46
N SER A 61 -8.59 -16.26 7.29
CA SER A 61 -8.62 -17.48 6.46
C SER A 61 -7.31 -18.27 6.47
N GLU A 62 -7.33 -19.53 6.94
CA GLU A 62 -6.19 -20.46 6.94
C GLU A 62 -6.07 -21.26 5.63
N ILE A 63 -5.56 -20.66 4.54
CA ILE A 63 -5.32 -21.36 3.26
C ILE A 63 -3.99 -20.95 2.64
N GLY A 64 -3.14 -21.91 2.23
CA GLY A 64 -1.90 -21.65 1.50
C GLY A 64 -2.15 -21.13 0.07
N ARG A 65 -1.62 -19.94 -0.29
CA ARG A 65 -2.00 -19.23 -1.53
C ARG A 65 -0.85 -18.43 -2.18
N SER A 66 -0.94 -18.25 -3.49
CA SER A 66 0.08 -17.58 -4.34
C SER A 66 -0.11 -16.07 -4.51
N ALA A 67 -1.30 -15.52 -4.21
CA ALA A 67 -1.56 -14.08 -4.25
C ALA A 67 -1.11 -13.42 -2.93
N ARG A 68 -0.14 -12.49 -3.01
CA ARG A 68 0.49 -11.86 -1.84
C ARG A 68 -0.17 -10.56 -1.37
N ASN A 69 -0.92 -9.88 -2.25
CA ASN A 69 -1.54 -8.60 -1.94
C ASN A 69 -3.01 -8.82 -1.58
N ARG A 70 -3.34 -8.71 -0.28
CA ARG A 70 -4.70 -8.84 0.24
C ARG A 70 -5.06 -7.58 1.00
N PHE A 71 -6.19 -6.99 0.66
CA PHE A 71 -6.71 -5.80 1.32
C PHE A 71 -8.04 -6.18 1.97
N VAL A 72 -8.01 -6.35 3.29
CA VAL A 72 -9.22 -6.57 4.09
C VAL A 72 -9.89 -5.22 4.29
N GLY A 73 -11.19 -5.14 4.00
CA GLY A 73 -11.94 -3.90 4.10
C GLY A 73 -13.44 -4.11 4.20
N LEU A 74 -14.14 -2.99 4.31
CA LEU A 74 -15.60 -2.93 4.30
C LEU A 74 -16.08 -2.51 2.92
N VAL A 75 -17.13 -3.14 2.42
CA VAL A 75 -17.78 -2.73 1.18
C VAL A 75 -18.46 -1.37 1.39
N THR A 76 -18.06 -0.36 0.63
CA THR A 76 -18.59 1.00 0.74
C THR A 76 -19.55 1.37 -0.38
N GLU A 77 -19.43 0.73 -1.55
CA GLU A 77 -20.30 0.97 -2.69
C GLU A 77 -20.43 -0.30 -3.55
N ILE A 78 -21.63 -0.53 -4.09
CA ILE A 78 -21.88 -1.54 -5.13
C ILE A 78 -22.72 -0.87 -6.22
N LEU A 79 -22.17 -0.79 -7.43
CA LEU A 79 -22.89 -0.37 -8.63
C LEU A 79 -23.01 -1.55 -9.57
N SER A 80 -24.22 -2.07 -9.73
CA SER A 80 -24.48 -3.23 -10.58
C SER A 80 -25.19 -2.84 -11.87
N ASP A 81 -24.66 -3.34 -12.98
CA ASP A 81 -25.36 -3.44 -14.26
C ASP A 81 -25.77 -4.90 -14.51
N THR A 82 -26.30 -5.19 -15.70
CA THR A 82 -26.84 -6.48 -16.11
C THR A 82 -25.79 -7.60 -16.04
N VAL A 83 -24.56 -7.32 -16.45
CA VAL A 83 -23.49 -8.32 -16.55
C VAL A 83 -22.36 -8.05 -15.54
N MET A 84 -22.00 -6.79 -15.36
CA MET A 84 -20.85 -6.36 -14.57
C MET A 84 -21.27 -5.48 -13.41
N SER A 85 -20.50 -5.56 -12.34
CA SER A 85 -20.64 -4.73 -11.15
C SER A 85 -19.30 -4.11 -10.78
N GLN A 86 -19.35 -2.88 -10.32
CA GLN A 86 -18.28 -2.22 -9.60
C GLN A 86 -18.53 -2.39 -8.10
N VAL A 87 -17.52 -2.88 -7.38
CA VAL A 87 -17.54 -2.99 -5.92
C VAL A 87 -16.39 -2.18 -5.36
N GLU A 88 -16.69 -1.33 -4.38
CA GLU A 88 -15.72 -0.53 -3.66
C GLU A 88 -15.50 -1.06 -2.25
N LEU A 89 -14.23 -1.12 -1.83
CA LEU A 89 -13.79 -1.51 -0.50
C LEU A 89 -12.95 -0.40 0.12
N GLN A 90 -13.25 -0.04 1.37
CA GLN A 90 -12.37 0.74 2.21
C GLN A 90 -11.47 -0.20 3.03
N CYS A 91 -10.19 -0.25 2.69
CA CYS A 91 -9.18 -1.13 3.27
C CYS A 91 -8.12 -0.31 4.02
N GLY A 92 -8.35 -0.03 5.30
CA GLY A 92 -7.47 0.87 6.07
C GLY A 92 -7.46 2.26 5.43
N PRO A 93 -6.30 2.86 5.11
CA PRO A 93 -6.23 4.16 4.44
C PRO A 93 -6.48 4.10 2.92
N HIS A 94 -6.67 2.90 2.35
CA HIS A 94 -6.75 2.70 0.90
C HIS A 94 -8.17 2.41 0.43
N ARG A 95 -8.60 3.08 -0.64
CA ARG A 95 -9.81 2.76 -1.39
C ARG A 95 -9.46 1.79 -2.52
N VAL A 96 -10.11 0.64 -2.56
CA VAL A 96 -9.88 -0.41 -3.58
C VAL A 96 -11.16 -0.61 -4.37
N VAL A 97 -11.06 -0.59 -5.70
CA VAL A 97 -12.21 -0.81 -6.60
C VAL A 97 -11.97 -2.08 -7.39
N SER A 98 -12.99 -2.96 -7.41
CA SER A 98 -13.00 -4.18 -8.20
C SER A 98 -14.13 -4.14 -9.22
N LEU A 99 -13.83 -4.59 -10.43
CA LEU A 99 -14.85 -4.91 -11.44
C LEU A 99 -15.00 -6.43 -11.48
N MET A 100 -16.22 -6.91 -11.28
CA MET A 100 -16.55 -8.33 -11.28
C MET A 100 -17.93 -8.57 -11.87
N SER A 101 -18.28 -9.81 -12.19
CA SER A 101 -19.63 -10.09 -12.70
C SER A 101 -20.68 -9.79 -11.63
N THR A 102 -21.85 -9.32 -12.06
CA THR A 102 -22.99 -9.11 -11.16
C THR A 102 -23.44 -10.42 -10.51
N GLU A 103 -23.25 -11.55 -11.19
CA GLU A 103 -23.46 -12.88 -10.61
C GLU A 103 -22.51 -13.13 -9.43
N ALA A 104 -21.22 -12.85 -9.55
CA ALA A 104 -20.26 -13.07 -8.47
C ALA A 104 -20.56 -12.20 -7.24
N VAL A 105 -21.05 -10.97 -7.41
CA VAL A 105 -21.52 -10.13 -6.29
C VAL A 105 -22.63 -10.82 -5.52
N ARG A 106 -23.60 -11.41 -6.23
CA ARG A 106 -24.74 -12.12 -5.63
C ARG A 106 -24.32 -13.43 -4.98
N GLU A 107 -23.49 -14.23 -5.65
CA GLU A 107 -22.99 -15.51 -5.13
C GLU A 107 -22.18 -15.33 -3.84
N LEU A 108 -21.39 -14.25 -3.77
CA LEU A 108 -20.60 -13.92 -2.58
C LEU A 108 -21.41 -13.23 -1.49
N GLY A 109 -22.67 -12.87 -1.75
CA GLY A 109 -23.52 -12.14 -0.79
C GLY A 109 -22.91 -10.79 -0.38
N LEU A 110 -22.32 -10.06 -1.33
CA LEU A 110 -21.73 -8.75 -1.04
C LEU A 110 -22.83 -7.72 -0.79
N GLU A 111 -22.72 -7.02 0.33
CA GLU A 111 -23.66 -6.01 0.78
C GLU A 111 -22.88 -4.81 1.31
N LEU A 112 -23.49 -3.62 1.30
CA LEU A 112 -22.89 -2.45 1.90
C LEU A 112 -22.59 -2.71 3.39
N GLY A 113 -21.36 -2.44 3.81
CA GLY A 113 -20.88 -2.69 5.16
C GLY A 113 -20.41 -4.12 5.43
N SER A 114 -20.51 -5.04 4.47
CA SER A 114 -19.97 -6.39 4.65
C SER A 114 -18.43 -6.37 4.61
N VAL A 115 -17.82 -7.31 5.33
CA VAL A 115 -16.36 -7.51 5.29
C VAL A 115 -16.02 -8.32 4.06
N ALA A 116 -15.09 -7.81 3.25
CA ALA A 116 -14.57 -8.52 2.09
C ALA A 116 -13.07 -8.30 1.94
N ILE A 117 -12.46 -9.16 1.14
CA ILE A 117 -11.02 -9.20 0.95
C ILE A 117 -10.73 -9.05 -0.54
N ALA A 118 -10.18 -7.91 -0.93
CA ALA A 118 -9.66 -7.74 -2.28
C ALA A 118 -8.33 -8.49 -2.41
N VAL A 119 -8.28 -9.45 -3.33
CA VAL A 119 -7.07 -10.22 -3.62
C VAL A 119 -6.53 -9.79 -4.98
N VAL A 120 -5.33 -9.22 -5.00
CA VAL A 120 -4.66 -8.79 -6.23
C VAL A 120 -3.56 -9.79 -6.58
N LYS A 121 -3.60 -10.34 -7.80
CA LYS A 121 -2.57 -11.26 -8.28
C LYS A 121 -1.24 -10.50 -8.39
N ALA A 122 -0.18 -11.05 -7.78
CA ALA A 122 1.11 -10.38 -7.67
C ALA A 122 1.76 -10.03 -9.03
N THR A 123 1.39 -10.72 -10.11
CA THR A 123 1.89 -10.48 -11.47
C THR A 123 1.23 -9.28 -12.15
N THR A 124 0.18 -8.69 -11.57
CA THR A 124 -0.57 -7.56 -12.11
C THR A 124 -0.38 -6.35 -11.20
N VAL A 125 0.88 -5.94 -11.05
CA VAL A 125 1.27 -4.76 -10.27
C VAL A 125 2.07 -3.85 -11.18
N ILE A 126 1.62 -2.60 -11.32
CA ILE A 126 2.37 -1.54 -11.99
C ILE A 126 3.14 -0.80 -10.90
N VAL A 127 4.45 -0.67 -11.07
CA VAL A 127 5.32 0.07 -10.15
C VAL A 127 5.74 1.36 -10.85
N GLU A 128 5.41 2.49 -10.24
CA GLU A 128 5.78 3.82 -10.73
C GLU A 128 6.73 4.48 -9.74
N THR A 129 7.69 5.26 -10.25
CA THR A 129 8.58 6.08 -9.41
C THR A 129 8.44 7.54 -9.81
N PRO A 130 8.28 8.49 -8.86
CA PRO A 130 8.29 9.92 -9.18
C PRO A 130 9.63 10.29 -9.82
N LEU A 131 9.61 10.75 -11.08
CA LEU A 131 10.79 11.12 -11.87
C LEU A 131 11.82 9.97 -11.90
N GLY A 132 11.62 9.00 -12.80
CA GLY A 132 12.61 7.93 -13.05
C GLY A 132 14.01 8.53 -13.16
N LYS A 133 14.99 7.95 -12.45
CA LYS A 133 16.37 8.47 -12.36
C LYS A 133 16.82 8.96 -13.74
N VAL A 134 17.01 10.27 -13.90
CA VAL A 134 17.78 10.80 -15.02
C VAL A 134 19.19 10.25 -14.83
N ALA A 135 19.57 9.30 -15.67
CA ALA A 135 20.93 8.76 -15.66
C ALA A 135 21.92 9.90 -15.99
N PRO A 136 23.11 9.93 -15.37
CA PRO A 136 24.14 10.90 -15.71
C PRO A 136 24.66 10.73 -17.14
#